data_AF-A0A3D4CVE4-F1
#
_entry.id   AF-A0A3D4CVE4-F1
#
_cell.length_a   1.000
_cell.length_b   1.000
_cell.length_c   1.000
_cell.angle_alpha   90.00
_cell.angle_beta   90.00
_cell.angle_gamma   90.00
#
_symmetry.space_group_name_H-M   'P 1'
#
loop_
_entity.id
_entity.type
_entity.pdbx_description
1 polymer ?
#
loop_
_entity_poly.entity_id
_entity_poly.type
_entity_poly.pdbx_seq_one_letter_code
_entity_poly.pdbx_strand_id
1 'polypeptide(L)'
;MPRKVSLFSLFPRLTILGTSFWIAGALLCPANPVIKSIGHTPGGKISFQIGPDPGGYHVLRRSADLSDVGSGRPVAIVRSNSSPVTLADSSRPKTRAFYQLSHFRSAQAGDIDNDGLSDWLEMARPGYYNPLNPAPPVHRLHGSLMLTDRAHYERMAGRDGRPGAPEIREVKFLVYNVHTPTPILYFADTTRYQYHYDFTNQAVNRYSSVSLFQSHTYFNNSIRRNLAGSLIAHDNYVDEKGQRGLYTVEFWPTDPVAFRFVEKGYELIAASMPFVDGNIAYHPASETQRRIYEDEQEAFENSYVNVIQTDELY
;
A
#
# COMPACT_ATOMS: atom_id res chain seq x y z
N MET A 1 -18.53 -42.92 -93.75
CA MET A 1 -18.17 -43.86 -92.67
C MET A 1 -18.32 -43.14 -91.32
N PRO A 2 -18.70 -43.85 -90.23
CA PRO A 2 -19.96 -43.78 -89.47
C PRO A 2 -20.00 -42.69 -88.36
N ARG A 3 -21.14 -42.09 -88.01
CA ARG A 3 -22.26 -42.53 -87.12
C ARG A 3 -21.90 -42.51 -85.62
N LYS A 4 -22.64 -41.72 -84.81
CA LYS A 4 -23.20 -41.96 -83.44
C LYS A 4 -23.31 -40.63 -82.66
N VAL A 5 -24.50 -40.09 -82.37
CA VAL A 5 -25.50 -40.52 -81.34
C VAL A 5 -24.86 -40.45 -79.94
N SER A 6 -25.07 -39.35 -79.20
CA SER A 6 -26.07 -39.17 -78.11
C SER A 6 -25.79 -40.05 -76.88
N LEU A 7 -25.78 -39.44 -75.68
CA LEU A 7 -26.78 -39.68 -74.62
C LEU A 7 -26.34 -39.08 -73.24
N PHE A 8 -27.26 -38.31 -72.62
CA PHE A 8 -27.62 -38.27 -71.18
C PHE A 8 -26.63 -37.57 -70.21
N SER A 9 -27.02 -36.84 -69.15
CA SER A 9 -28.17 -36.88 -68.22
C SER A 9 -28.26 -35.55 -67.43
N LEU A 10 -29.45 -34.93 -67.29
CA LEU A 10 -30.35 -34.83 -66.11
C LEU A 10 -29.76 -34.32 -64.76
N PHE A 11 -30.19 -33.08 -64.38
CA PHE A 11 -30.63 -32.50 -63.08
C PHE A 11 -29.94 -32.86 -61.72
N PRO A 12 -30.13 -32.09 -60.61
CA PRO A 12 -30.52 -30.68 -60.42
C PRO A 12 -29.53 -29.90 -59.51
N ARG A 13 -29.57 -28.55 -59.53
CA ARG A 13 -28.92 -27.71 -58.52
C ARG A 13 -29.83 -27.56 -57.30
N LEU A 14 -29.41 -28.12 -56.17
CA LEU A 14 -29.98 -27.89 -54.85
C LEU A 14 -29.43 -26.56 -54.31
N THR A 15 -30.28 -25.55 -54.18
CA THR A 15 -29.93 -24.27 -53.52
C THR A 15 -30.22 -24.43 -52.03
N ILE A 16 -29.18 -24.62 -51.22
CA ILE A 16 -29.29 -24.55 -49.76
C ILE A 16 -29.22 -23.07 -49.37
N LEU A 17 -30.33 -22.51 -48.91
CA LEU A 17 -30.36 -21.25 -48.17
C LEU A 17 -29.71 -21.50 -46.81
N GLY A 18 -28.45 -21.10 -46.65
CA GLY A 18 -27.79 -21.04 -45.35
C GLY A 18 -28.35 -19.84 -44.58
N THR A 19 -29.24 -20.10 -43.62
CA THR A 19 -29.60 -19.13 -42.59
C THR A 19 -28.41 -18.96 -41.65
N SER A 20 -27.64 -17.90 -41.87
CA SER A 20 -26.62 -17.44 -40.94
C SER A 20 -27.31 -16.85 -39.71
N PHE A 21 -27.44 -17.65 -38.65
CA PHE A 21 -27.76 -17.12 -37.32
C PHE A 21 -26.55 -16.32 -36.84
N TRP A 22 -26.63 -14.99 -36.98
CA TRP A 22 -25.82 -14.09 -36.18
C TRP A 22 -26.32 -14.21 -34.74
N ILE A 23 -25.66 -15.05 -33.94
CA ILE A 23 -25.70 -14.88 -32.49
C ILE A 23 -24.90 -13.61 -32.23
N ALA A 24 -25.61 -12.47 -32.20
CA ALA A 24 -25.13 -11.29 -31.52
C ALA A 24 -25.06 -11.65 -30.03
N GLY A 25 -23.95 -12.27 -29.63
CA GLY A 25 -23.57 -12.36 -28.23
C GLY A 25 -23.37 -10.93 -27.76
N ALA A 26 -24.42 -10.35 -27.15
CA ALA A 26 -24.25 -9.18 -26.34
C ALA A 26 -23.17 -9.53 -25.31
N LEU A 27 -21.97 -8.97 -25.48
CA LEU A 27 -20.97 -8.91 -24.43
C LEU A 27 -21.64 -8.12 -23.31
N LEU A 28 -22.34 -8.83 -22.42
CA LEU A 28 -22.73 -8.30 -21.14
C LEU A 28 -21.44 -7.80 -20.51
N CYS A 29 -21.27 -6.48 -20.45
CA CYS A 29 -20.28 -5.92 -19.54
C CYS A 29 -20.56 -6.54 -18.18
N PRO A 30 -19.62 -7.30 -17.59
CA PRO A 30 -19.86 -7.88 -16.28
C PRO A 30 -20.22 -6.73 -15.32
N ALA A 31 -21.33 -6.88 -14.62
CA ALA A 31 -21.80 -5.87 -13.69
C ALA A 31 -20.68 -5.51 -12.70
N ASN A 32 -20.58 -4.24 -12.31
CA ASN A 32 -19.64 -3.83 -11.28
C ASN A 32 -19.88 -4.69 -10.02
N PRO A 33 -18.82 -5.18 -9.37
CA PRO A 33 -19.00 -6.06 -8.24
C PRO A 33 -19.66 -5.33 -7.09
N VAL A 34 -20.62 -6.01 -6.46
CA VAL A 34 -21.49 -5.43 -5.45
C VAL A 34 -20.76 -5.38 -4.10
N ILE A 35 -20.87 -4.25 -3.39
CA ILE A 35 -20.50 -4.16 -1.97
C ILE A 35 -21.53 -4.97 -1.19
N LYS A 36 -21.10 -6.10 -0.63
CA LYS A 36 -21.96 -7.01 0.14
C LYS A 36 -22.22 -6.51 1.56
N SER A 37 -21.20 -5.93 2.19
CA SER A 37 -21.32 -5.33 3.51
C SER A 37 -20.18 -4.35 3.78
N ILE A 38 -20.42 -3.45 4.73
CA ILE A 38 -19.45 -2.51 5.28
C ILE A 38 -19.37 -2.80 6.78
N GLY A 39 -18.17 -2.83 7.35
CA GLY A 39 -17.96 -3.10 8.76
C GLY A 39 -16.57 -2.69 9.22
N HIS A 40 -16.08 -3.37 10.24
CA HIS A 40 -14.74 -3.19 10.77
C HIS A 40 -13.96 -4.49 10.69
N THR A 41 -12.65 -4.42 10.43
CA THR A 41 -11.75 -5.53 10.67
C THR A 41 -11.60 -5.78 12.18
N PRO A 42 -11.05 -6.94 12.61
CA PRO A 42 -10.76 -7.17 14.03
C PRO A 42 -9.94 -6.06 14.68
N GLY A 43 -8.93 -5.51 13.98
CA GLY A 43 -8.16 -4.35 14.46
C GLY A 43 -8.79 -2.99 14.19
N GLY A 44 -10.08 -2.94 13.84
CA GLY A 44 -10.88 -1.71 13.87
C GLY A 44 -10.77 -0.83 12.63
N LYS A 45 -10.20 -1.31 11.53
CA LYS A 45 -10.19 -0.57 10.25
C LYS A 45 -11.54 -0.70 9.56
N ILE A 46 -11.99 0.35 8.87
CA ILE A 46 -13.18 0.24 8.01
C ILE A 46 -12.91 -0.79 6.93
N SER A 47 -13.84 -1.72 6.73
CA SER A 47 -13.72 -2.79 5.74
C SER A 47 -14.97 -2.92 4.88
N PHE A 48 -14.73 -3.33 3.64
CA PHE A 48 -15.73 -3.57 2.61
C PHE A 48 -15.61 -5.01 2.15
N GLN A 49 -16.71 -5.76 2.22
CA GLN A 49 -16.81 -7.08 1.59
C GLN A 49 -17.28 -6.89 0.15
N ILE A 50 -16.44 -7.22 -0.81
CA ILE A 50 -16.72 -7.04 -2.23
C ILE A 50 -17.03 -8.40 -2.83
N GLY A 51 -18.08 -8.47 -3.66
CA GLY A 51 -18.44 -9.71 -4.36
C GLY A 51 -17.34 -10.23 -5.29
N PRO A 52 -17.43 -11.51 -5.71
CA PRO A 52 -16.48 -12.09 -6.65
C PRO A 52 -16.34 -11.27 -7.93
N ASP A 53 -15.10 -11.07 -8.36
CA ASP A 53 -14.81 -10.39 -9.63
C ASP A 53 -13.54 -10.97 -10.28
N PRO A 54 -13.63 -12.19 -10.86
CA PRO A 54 -12.48 -12.81 -11.53
C PRO A 54 -11.92 -11.87 -12.61
N GLY A 55 -10.61 -11.60 -12.52
CA GLY A 55 -9.94 -10.71 -13.48
C GLY A 55 -10.07 -9.21 -13.17
N GLY A 56 -10.62 -8.85 -12.00
CA GLY A 56 -10.69 -7.47 -11.53
C GLY A 56 -9.84 -7.19 -10.29
N TYR A 57 -9.73 -5.92 -9.95
CA TYR A 57 -9.18 -5.45 -8.68
C TYR A 57 -9.89 -4.17 -8.23
N HIS A 58 -9.70 -3.83 -6.96
CA HIS A 58 -10.44 -2.75 -6.31
C HIS A 58 -9.48 -1.83 -5.58
N VAL A 59 -9.72 -0.53 -5.71
CA VAL A 59 -8.96 0.52 -5.03
C VAL A 59 -9.90 1.26 -4.08
N LEU A 60 -9.46 1.43 -2.83
CA LEU A 60 -10.15 2.24 -1.84
C LEU A 60 -9.44 3.59 -1.75
N ARG A 61 -10.19 4.67 -2.01
CA ARG A 61 -9.76 6.04 -1.74
C ARG A 61 -10.45 6.56 -0.49
N ARG A 62 -9.73 7.42 0.22
CA ARG A 62 -10.22 8.09 1.43
C ARG A 62 -10.00 9.59 1.34
N SER A 63 -10.98 10.35 1.84
CA SER A 63 -10.89 11.80 2.02
C SER A 63 -11.63 12.22 3.30
N ALA A 64 -11.21 13.33 3.90
CA ALA A 64 -11.97 14.01 4.95
C ALA A 64 -13.23 14.71 4.40
N ASP A 65 -13.19 15.12 3.12
CA ASP A 65 -14.24 15.85 2.44
C ASP A 65 -14.85 15.05 1.29
N LEU A 66 -16.19 15.06 1.22
CA LEU A 66 -16.96 14.31 0.22
C LEU A 66 -16.67 14.80 -1.21
N SER A 67 -16.45 16.11 -1.40
CA SER A 67 -16.12 16.68 -2.71
C SER A 67 -14.82 16.13 -3.27
N ASP A 68 -13.90 15.74 -2.40
CA ASP A 68 -12.53 15.42 -2.77
C ASP A 68 -12.27 13.91 -2.79
N VAL A 69 -13.25 13.09 -2.40
CA VAL A 69 -13.10 11.62 -2.30
C VAL A 69 -12.71 10.99 -3.64
N GLY A 70 -13.14 11.56 -4.76
CA GLY A 70 -12.78 11.12 -6.11
C GLY A 70 -11.30 11.27 -6.44
N SER A 71 -10.67 12.30 -5.88
CA SER A 71 -9.22 12.57 -5.93
C SER A 71 -8.52 12.23 -4.61
N GLY A 72 -9.22 11.53 -3.70
CA GLY A 72 -8.73 11.19 -2.38
C GLY A 72 -7.54 10.25 -2.46
N ARG A 73 -6.81 10.14 -1.35
CA ARG A 73 -5.64 9.28 -1.26
C ARG A 73 -6.06 7.81 -1.44
N PRO A 74 -5.42 7.05 -2.34
CA PRO A 74 -5.53 5.59 -2.34
C PRO A 74 -4.93 5.04 -1.04
N VAL A 75 -5.75 4.35 -0.24
CA VAL A 75 -5.34 3.80 1.07
C VAL A 75 -5.23 2.29 1.05
N ALA A 76 -5.90 1.62 0.10
CA ALA A 76 -5.81 0.18 -0.05
C ALA A 76 -6.15 -0.25 -1.47
N ILE A 77 -5.61 -1.41 -1.84
CA ILE A 77 -5.87 -2.05 -3.12
C ILE A 77 -5.85 -3.57 -2.94
N VAL A 78 -6.78 -4.26 -3.58
CA VAL A 78 -6.87 -5.72 -3.51
C VAL A 78 -7.23 -6.31 -4.86
N ARG A 79 -6.54 -7.39 -5.22
CA ARG A 79 -6.88 -8.19 -6.40
C ARG A 79 -8.07 -9.08 -6.07
N SER A 80 -9.08 -9.04 -6.93
CA SER A 80 -10.28 -9.86 -6.79
C SER A 80 -10.09 -11.25 -7.41
N ASN A 81 -10.95 -12.18 -7.02
CA ASN A 81 -10.94 -13.57 -7.47
C ASN A 81 -12.39 -14.11 -7.55
N SER A 82 -12.53 -15.43 -7.69
CA SER A 82 -13.84 -16.11 -7.77
C SER A 82 -14.60 -16.18 -6.44
N SER A 83 -14.01 -15.69 -5.36
CA SER A 83 -14.59 -15.57 -4.04
C SER A 83 -14.69 -14.08 -3.62
N PRO A 84 -15.54 -13.73 -2.65
CA PRO A 84 -15.56 -12.40 -2.10
C PRO A 84 -14.19 -12.02 -1.51
N VAL A 85 -13.83 -10.74 -1.62
CA VAL A 85 -12.58 -10.21 -1.05
C VAL A 85 -12.89 -9.10 -0.05
N THR A 86 -12.01 -8.99 0.95
CA THR A 86 -12.04 -7.88 1.90
C THR A 86 -11.09 -6.79 1.43
N LEU A 87 -11.60 -5.57 1.29
CA LEU A 87 -10.81 -4.36 1.11
C LEU A 87 -11.00 -3.49 2.36
N ALA A 88 -9.91 -3.19 3.05
CA ALA A 88 -9.96 -2.41 4.28
C ALA A 88 -9.03 -1.20 4.17
N ASP A 89 -9.36 -0.14 4.90
CA ASP A 89 -8.49 1.03 5.06
C ASP A 89 -7.06 0.62 5.51
N SER A 90 -6.07 1.49 5.33
CA SER A 90 -4.70 1.30 5.82
C SER A 90 -4.60 1.53 7.33
N SER A 91 -5.34 2.51 7.85
CA SER A 91 -5.30 2.94 9.25
C SER A 91 -6.68 2.93 9.90
N ARG A 92 -6.72 2.97 11.24
CA ARG A 92 -7.96 3.11 12.01
C ARG A 92 -8.45 4.56 11.90
N PRO A 93 -9.72 4.80 11.55
CA PRO A 93 -10.26 6.15 11.53
C PRO A 93 -10.41 6.69 12.95
N LYS A 94 -9.99 7.94 13.18
CA LYS A 94 -10.29 8.69 14.42
C LYS A 94 -11.51 9.60 14.27
N THR A 95 -11.70 10.11 13.06
CA THR A 95 -12.73 11.08 12.70
C THR A 95 -13.59 10.54 11.55
N ARG A 96 -14.58 11.32 11.13
CA ARG A 96 -15.41 10.97 9.97
C ARG A 96 -14.56 10.95 8.70
N ALA A 97 -14.74 9.92 7.89
CA ALA A 97 -14.11 9.75 6.59
C ALA A 97 -15.15 9.51 5.49
N PHE A 98 -14.83 9.93 4.27
CA PHE A 98 -15.55 9.52 3.06
C PHE A 98 -14.68 8.55 2.28
N TYR A 99 -15.33 7.53 1.73
CA TYR A 99 -14.68 6.47 0.95
C TYR A 99 -15.24 6.42 -0.47
N GLN A 100 -14.34 6.24 -1.44
CA GLN A 100 -14.70 5.87 -2.80
C GLN A 100 -14.05 4.54 -3.12
N LEU A 101 -14.85 3.62 -3.64
CA LEU A 101 -14.40 2.33 -4.11
C LEU A 101 -14.42 2.34 -5.64
N SER A 102 -13.24 2.14 -6.24
CA SER A 102 -13.07 2.06 -7.69
C SER A 102 -12.79 0.64 -8.11
N HIS A 103 -13.33 0.23 -9.26
CA HIS A 103 -13.18 -1.11 -9.79
C HIS A 103 -12.47 -1.06 -11.14
N PHE A 104 -11.50 -1.94 -11.31
CA PHE A 104 -10.68 -2.02 -12.51
C PHE A 104 -10.63 -3.46 -13.03
N ARG A 105 -10.46 -3.60 -14.34
CA ARG A 105 -10.28 -4.89 -15.02
C ARG A 105 -8.81 -5.07 -15.37
N SER A 106 -8.31 -6.30 -15.35
CA SER A 106 -6.93 -6.60 -15.75
C SER A 106 -6.60 -6.15 -17.17
N ALA A 107 -7.58 -6.21 -18.10
CA ALA A 107 -7.45 -5.75 -19.47
C ALA A 107 -7.41 -4.21 -19.64
N GLN A 108 -7.79 -3.47 -18.59
CA GLN A 108 -7.82 -2.01 -18.52
C GLN A 108 -7.21 -1.57 -17.19
N ALA A 109 -6.11 -2.22 -16.81
CA ALA A 109 -5.45 -1.93 -15.56
C ALA A 109 -4.91 -0.49 -15.59
N GLY A 110 -5.16 0.24 -14.51
CA GLY A 110 -4.55 1.52 -14.25
C GLY A 110 -3.12 1.39 -13.74
N ASP A 111 -2.56 2.55 -13.43
CA ASP A 111 -1.29 2.80 -12.77
C ASP A 111 -1.60 3.92 -11.78
N ILE A 112 -1.97 3.54 -10.55
CA ILE A 112 -2.65 4.43 -9.60
C ILE A 112 -1.65 5.39 -8.92
N ASP A 113 -0.40 4.95 -8.77
CA ASP A 113 0.69 5.73 -8.18
C ASP A 113 1.59 6.41 -9.24
N ASN A 114 1.35 6.13 -10.53
CA ASN A 114 1.97 6.74 -11.71
C ASN A 114 3.46 6.45 -11.82
N ASP A 115 3.87 5.22 -11.52
CA ASP A 115 5.27 4.76 -11.60
C ASP A 115 5.64 4.17 -12.98
N GLY A 116 4.65 4.01 -13.87
CA GLY A 116 4.80 3.46 -15.22
C GLY A 116 4.58 1.95 -15.31
N LEU A 117 4.32 1.26 -14.19
CA LEU A 117 3.87 -0.13 -14.15
C LEU A 117 2.37 -0.19 -13.87
N SER A 118 1.68 -1.22 -14.38
CA SER A 118 0.27 -1.38 -14.09
C SER A 118 0.04 -2.02 -12.72
N ASP A 119 -0.97 -1.54 -11.99
CA ASP A 119 -1.33 -2.04 -10.66
C ASP A 119 -1.49 -3.57 -10.66
N TRP A 120 -2.02 -4.11 -11.77
CA TRP A 120 -2.25 -5.55 -11.95
C TRP A 120 -0.97 -6.37 -11.95
N LEU A 121 0.10 -5.85 -12.57
CA LEU A 121 1.41 -6.51 -12.61
C LEU A 121 2.11 -6.40 -11.25
N GLU A 122 2.00 -5.25 -10.60
CA GLU A 122 2.62 -5.02 -9.30
C GLU A 122 2.04 -5.92 -8.21
N MET A 123 0.71 -6.03 -8.14
CA MET A 123 0.01 -6.93 -7.22
C MET A 123 0.36 -8.41 -7.42
N ALA A 124 0.99 -8.80 -8.53
CA ALA A 124 1.47 -10.16 -8.73
C ALA A 124 2.76 -10.48 -7.94
N ARG A 125 3.48 -9.47 -7.44
CA ARG A 125 4.75 -9.64 -6.70
C ARG A 125 4.83 -8.65 -5.52
N PRO A 126 3.90 -8.71 -4.56
CA PRO A 126 3.88 -7.81 -3.41
C PRO A 126 5.21 -7.90 -2.64
N GLY A 127 5.63 -6.75 -2.10
CA GLY A 127 6.91 -6.57 -1.43
C GLY A 127 8.06 -6.22 -2.36
N TYR A 128 8.05 -6.67 -3.61
CA TYR A 128 8.97 -6.14 -4.62
C TYR A 128 8.39 -4.94 -5.32
N TYR A 129 7.10 -5.03 -5.68
CA TYR A 129 6.30 -3.89 -6.11
C TYR A 129 5.28 -3.53 -5.03
N ASN A 130 4.71 -2.33 -5.15
CA ASN A 130 3.63 -1.88 -4.30
C ASN A 130 2.83 -0.83 -5.10
N PRO A 131 1.62 -1.16 -5.56
CA PRO A 131 0.82 -0.28 -6.40
C PRO A 131 0.41 1.04 -5.75
N LEU A 132 0.66 1.25 -4.45
CA LEU A 132 0.36 2.51 -3.76
C LEU A 132 1.62 3.33 -3.45
N ASN A 133 2.78 2.92 -3.98
CA ASN A 133 4.07 3.48 -3.66
C ASN A 133 4.96 3.46 -4.92
N PRO A 134 5.18 4.64 -5.57
CA PRO A 134 5.80 4.71 -6.89
C PRO A 134 7.34 4.57 -6.84
N ALA A 135 7.84 3.86 -5.84
CA ALA A 135 9.24 3.59 -5.62
C ALA A 135 9.73 2.54 -6.63
N PRO A 136 10.80 2.78 -7.40
CA PRO A 136 11.43 1.71 -8.16
C PRO A 136 11.93 0.62 -7.21
N PRO A 137 11.79 -0.67 -7.55
CA PRO A 137 12.22 -1.75 -6.67
C PRO A 137 13.73 -1.76 -6.48
N VAL A 138 14.17 -2.09 -5.26
CA VAL A 138 15.55 -2.50 -4.97
C VAL A 138 15.67 -4.02 -5.04
N HIS A 139 16.90 -4.53 -5.17
CA HIS A 139 17.15 -5.96 -5.06
C HIS A 139 16.60 -6.50 -3.72
N ARG A 140 15.91 -7.64 -3.73
CA ARG A 140 15.20 -8.21 -2.56
C ARG A 140 16.08 -8.49 -1.34
N LEU A 141 17.39 -8.66 -1.57
CA LEU A 141 18.36 -8.79 -0.48
C LEU A 141 18.65 -7.46 0.22
N HIS A 142 18.23 -6.32 -0.30
CA HIS A 142 18.52 -5.02 0.29
C HIS A 142 17.33 -4.40 1.00
N GLY A 143 16.12 -4.65 0.49
CA GLY A 143 14.92 -4.03 1.02
C GLY A 143 13.66 -4.47 0.30
N SER A 144 12.56 -3.81 0.65
CA SER A 144 11.22 -4.10 0.16
C SER A 144 10.39 -2.82 0.08
N LEU A 145 9.41 -2.80 -0.82
CA LEU A 145 8.43 -1.70 -0.95
C LEU A 145 7.16 -1.93 -0.12
N MET A 146 7.00 -3.13 0.45
CA MET A 146 5.81 -3.54 1.20
C MET A 146 6.13 -4.74 2.10
N LEU A 147 5.77 -4.65 3.37
CA LEU A 147 5.86 -5.80 4.28
C LEU A 147 4.55 -6.57 4.19
N THR A 148 4.63 -7.78 3.65
CA THR A 148 3.45 -8.56 3.23
C THR A 148 2.79 -9.32 4.37
N ASP A 149 3.58 -9.67 5.39
CA ASP A 149 3.18 -10.49 6.51
C ASP A 149 4.20 -10.37 7.64
N ARG A 150 3.88 -10.96 8.79
CA ARG A 150 4.77 -10.97 9.96
C ARG A 150 6.12 -11.63 9.66
N ALA A 151 6.15 -12.73 8.91
CA ALA A 151 7.39 -13.42 8.62
C ALA A 151 8.31 -12.58 7.73
N HIS A 152 7.74 -11.76 6.85
CA HIS A 152 8.50 -10.79 6.05
C HIS A 152 9.13 -9.70 6.92
N TYR A 153 8.37 -9.13 7.86
CA TYR A 153 8.92 -8.21 8.86
C TYR A 153 10.09 -8.84 9.61
N GLU A 154 9.92 -10.05 10.16
CA GLU A 154 10.95 -10.75 10.94
C GLU A 154 12.23 -11.04 10.14
N ARG A 155 12.10 -11.35 8.84
CA ARG A 155 13.28 -11.57 7.98
C ARG A 155 14.10 -10.30 7.76
N MET A 156 13.46 -9.13 7.77
CA MET A 156 14.11 -7.84 7.56
C MET A 156 14.54 -7.16 8.85
N ALA A 157 13.99 -7.59 9.99
CA ALA A 157 14.18 -6.95 11.26
C ALA A 157 15.60 -7.21 11.80
N GLY A 158 16.32 -6.13 12.08
CA GLY A 158 17.51 -6.18 12.92
C GLY A 158 17.10 -6.27 14.39
N ARG A 159 18.01 -6.78 15.23
CA ARG A 159 17.86 -6.77 16.68
C ARG A 159 18.83 -5.76 17.24
N ASP A 160 18.29 -4.68 17.81
CA ASP A 160 19.10 -3.69 18.52
C ASP A 160 18.98 -3.92 20.02
N GLY A 161 20.13 -3.94 20.70
CA GLY A 161 20.20 -4.06 22.15
C GLY A 161 20.26 -2.68 22.77
N ARG A 162 19.12 -2.15 23.23
CA ARG A 162 19.12 -0.89 24.00
C ARG A 162 19.24 -1.21 25.49
N PRO A 163 19.99 -0.41 26.28
CA PRO A 163 19.95 -0.52 27.74
C PRO A 163 18.50 -0.46 28.24
N GLY A 164 18.04 -1.50 28.91
CA GLY A 164 16.64 -1.62 29.39
C GLY A 164 15.64 -2.28 28.43
N ALA A 165 16.00 -2.52 27.17
CA ALA A 165 15.17 -3.22 26.20
C ALA A 165 16.02 -4.07 25.24
N PRO A 166 16.50 -5.25 25.68
CA PRO A 166 17.20 -6.18 24.79
C PRO A 166 16.24 -6.74 23.73
N GLU A 167 16.75 -7.00 22.53
CA GLU A 167 16.06 -7.71 21.44
C GLU A 167 14.88 -6.96 20.79
N ILE A 168 14.91 -5.62 20.77
CA ILE A 168 13.92 -4.86 19.99
C ILE A 168 14.10 -5.21 18.51
N ARG A 169 13.05 -5.77 17.91
CA ARG A 169 13.01 -6.04 16.47
C ARG A 169 12.63 -4.77 15.74
N GLU A 170 13.51 -4.30 14.89
CA GLU A 170 13.30 -3.10 14.10
C GLU A 170 13.53 -3.30 12.60
N VAL A 171 12.63 -2.73 11.79
CA VAL A 171 12.85 -2.54 10.35
C VAL A 171 13.00 -1.05 10.07
N LYS A 172 14.16 -0.64 9.56
CA LYS A 172 14.40 0.74 9.16
C LYS A 172 13.60 1.07 7.90
N PHE A 173 13.04 2.27 7.87
CA PHE A 173 12.38 2.79 6.68
C PHE A 173 12.98 4.12 6.24
N LEU A 174 12.85 4.40 4.94
CA LEU A 174 13.20 5.66 4.31
C LEU A 174 12.05 6.12 3.43
N VAL A 175 11.58 7.35 3.64
CA VAL A 175 10.63 8.01 2.75
C VAL A 175 11.37 9.14 2.05
N TYR A 176 11.50 9.09 0.73
CA TYR A 176 12.07 10.19 -0.04
C TYR A 176 10.97 11.09 -0.62
N ASN A 177 11.36 12.30 -1.01
CA ASN A 177 10.46 13.28 -1.61
C ASN A 177 9.26 13.64 -0.70
N VAL A 178 9.42 13.61 0.62
CA VAL A 178 8.30 13.88 1.55
C VAL A 178 7.74 15.31 1.43
N HIS A 179 8.54 16.23 0.91
CA HIS A 179 8.15 17.59 0.54
C HIS A 179 7.27 17.70 -0.72
N THR A 180 7.15 16.64 -1.52
CA THR A 180 6.31 16.62 -2.73
C THR A 180 4.97 15.94 -2.46
N PRO A 181 4.01 16.01 -3.40
CA PRO A 181 2.78 15.22 -3.36
C PRO A 181 3.00 13.70 -3.55
N THR A 182 4.16 13.29 -4.07
CA THR A 182 4.50 11.92 -4.46
C THR A 182 5.72 11.38 -3.69
N PRO A 183 5.60 11.16 -2.36
CA PRO A 183 6.64 10.52 -1.60
C PRO A 183 6.80 9.04 -2.02
N ILE A 184 8.01 8.50 -1.85
CA ILE A 184 8.30 7.08 -2.09
C ILE A 184 8.89 6.44 -0.84
N LEU A 185 8.50 5.21 -0.55
CA LEU A 185 8.88 4.47 0.66
C LEU A 185 9.75 3.25 0.33
N TYR A 186 10.76 3.02 1.17
CA TYR A 186 11.51 1.78 1.22
C TYR A 186 11.59 1.27 2.65
N PHE A 187 11.43 -0.04 2.82
CA PHE A 187 11.87 -0.77 4.01
C PHE A 187 13.26 -1.34 3.72
N ALA A 188 14.23 -1.05 4.58
CA ALA A 188 15.59 -1.57 4.46
C ALA A 188 15.70 -2.89 5.24
N ASP A 189 16.40 -3.87 4.66
CA ASP A 189 16.82 -5.06 5.40
C ASP A 189 17.83 -4.62 6.46
N THR A 190 17.36 -4.54 7.71
CA THR A 190 18.13 -3.98 8.84
C THR A 190 19.16 -4.98 9.35
N THR A 191 19.05 -6.26 8.97
CA THR A 191 20.12 -7.24 9.18
C THR A 191 21.38 -6.94 8.35
N ARG A 192 21.24 -6.11 7.32
CA ARG A 192 22.33 -5.70 6.40
C ARG A 192 22.70 -4.24 6.51
N TYR A 193 21.72 -3.36 6.72
CA TYR A 193 21.92 -1.92 6.75
C TYR A 193 21.61 -1.37 8.13
N GLN A 194 22.65 -1.26 8.96
CA GLN A 194 22.54 -0.63 10.28
C GLN A 194 22.24 0.87 10.18
N TYR A 195 22.68 1.55 9.12
CA TYR A 195 22.44 2.97 8.91
C TYR A 195 21.59 3.22 7.67
N HIS A 196 20.63 4.16 7.79
CA HIS A 196 19.83 4.62 6.65
C HIS A 196 20.71 5.15 5.50
N TYR A 197 21.85 5.77 5.83
CA TYR A 197 22.80 6.26 4.83
C TYR A 197 23.35 5.14 3.94
N ASP A 198 23.73 4.01 4.54
CA ASP A 198 24.31 2.89 3.79
C ASP A 198 23.30 2.27 2.84
N PHE A 199 22.04 2.13 3.29
CA PHE A 199 20.96 1.66 2.41
C PHE A 199 20.72 2.64 1.25
N THR A 200 20.64 3.94 1.51
CA THR A 200 20.42 4.91 0.43
C THR A 200 21.60 4.96 -0.56
N ASN A 201 22.82 4.75 -0.08
CA ASN A 201 24.01 4.81 -0.92
C ASN A 201 24.20 3.53 -1.74
N GLN A 202 24.06 2.37 -1.10
CA GLN A 202 24.47 1.09 -1.69
C GLN A 202 23.31 0.35 -2.37
N ALA A 203 22.06 0.53 -1.90
CA ALA A 203 20.90 -0.19 -2.44
C ALA A 203 20.02 0.70 -3.32
N VAL A 204 19.68 1.90 -2.85
CA VAL A 204 18.82 2.84 -3.60
C VAL A 204 19.64 3.67 -4.58
N ASN A 205 20.96 3.81 -4.35
CA ASN A 205 21.86 4.63 -5.15
C ASN A 205 21.38 6.10 -5.31
N ARG A 206 20.85 6.68 -4.24
CA ARG A 206 20.23 8.02 -4.26
C ARG A 206 21.12 9.12 -3.67
N TYR A 207 21.94 8.78 -2.68
CA TYR A 207 22.87 9.71 -2.04
C TYR A 207 24.27 9.12 -2.02
N SER A 208 25.24 9.86 -2.53
CA SER A 208 26.68 9.55 -2.45
C SER A 208 27.43 10.34 -1.39
N SER A 209 26.74 11.27 -0.71
CA SER A 209 27.30 12.13 0.34
C SER A 209 26.45 12.03 1.60
N VAL A 210 27.08 11.63 2.70
CA VAL A 210 26.44 11.56 4.02
C VAL A 210 25.96 12.93 4.49
N SER A 211 26.74 13.99 4.22
CA SER A 211 26.38 15.36 4.58
C SER A 211 25.13 15.84 3.85
N LEU A 212 25.02 15.54 2.54
CA LEU A 212 23.83 15.89 1.76
C LEU A 212 22.61 15.07 2.17
N PHE A 213 22.81 13.77 2.46
CA PHE A 213 21.74 12.93 2.99
C PHE A 213 21.23 13.49 4.33
N GLN A 214 22.13 13.84 5.25
CA GLN A 214 21.75 14.37 6.56
C GLN A 214 21.01 15.71 6.44
N SER A 215 21.50 16.65 5.62
CA SER A 215 20.86 17.97 5.46
C SER A 215 19.47 17.89 4.83
N HIS A 216 19.23 16.88 3.99
CA HIS A 216 17.92 16.61 3.41
C HIS A 216 17.01 15.74 4.29
N THR A 217 17.54 15.06 5.30
CA THR A 217 16.77 14.07 6.08
C THR A 217 16.42 14.55 7.47
N TYR A 218 17.29 15.30 8.16
CA TYR A 218 17.15 15.59 9.58
C TYR A 218 17.11 17.10 9.90
N PHE A 219 16.52 17.43 11.05
CA PHE A 219 16.63 18.70 11.79
C PHE A 219 15.99 19.96 11.17
N ASN A 220 15.71 20.00 9.87
CA ASN A 220 15.16 21.21 9.23
C ASN A 220 13.89 20.91 8.42
N ASN A 221 12.73 21.22 9.00
CA ASN A 221 11.43 20.99 8.36
C ASN A 221 11.13 21.90 7.16
N SER A 222 11.89 22.97 6.94
CA SER A 222 11.69 23.87 5.80
C SER A 222 12.37 23.37 4.53
N ILE A 223 13.45 22.60 4.66
CA ILE A 223 14.19 22.02 3.51
C ILE A 223 14.14 20.49 3.49
N ARG A 224 13.51 19.85 4.49
CA ARG A 224 13.42 18.39 4.61
C ARG A 224 12.90 17.78 3.32
N ARG A 225 13.67 16.86 2.76
CA ARG A 225 13.29 16.09 1.57
C ARG A 225 12.99 14.63 1.88
N ASN A 226 13.55 14.09 2.96
CA ASN A 226 13.41 12.69 3.32
C ASN A 226 12.95 12.53 4.78
N LEU A 227 12.42 11.35 5.09
CA LEU A 227 12.25 10.85 6.44
C LEU A 227 13.04 9.56 6.59
N ALA A 228 13.65 9.38 7.76
CA ALA A 228 14.30 8.16 8.17
C ALA A 228 13.83 7.80 9.57
N GLY A 229 13.46 6.53 9.77
CA GLY A 229 12.97 6.05 11.04
C GLY A 229 13.02 4.53 11.14
N SER A 230 12.43 4.00 12.20
CA SER A 230 12.30 2.58 12.47
C SER A 230 10.84 2.20 12.69
N LEU A 231 10.45 1.05 12.14
CA LEU A 231 9.27 0.31 12.55
C LEU A 231 9.67 -0.64 13.67
N ILE A 232 9.05 -0.52 14.83
CA ILE A 232 9.33 -1.35 16.01
C ILE A 232 8.16 -2.28 16.30
N ALA A 233 8.42 -3.55 16.60
CA ALA A 233 7.39 -4.51 16.98
C ALA A 233 7.29 -4.69 18.51
N HIS A 234 6.10 -4.44 19.05
CA HIS A 234 5.76 -4.57 20.47
C HIS A 234 4.81 -5.76 20.69
N ASP A 235 5.35 -6.98 20.67
CA ASP A 235 4.55 -8.22 20.70
C ASP A 235 3.81 -8.48 22.02
N ASN A 236 4.24 -7.81 23.09
CA ASN A 236 3.65 -7.91 24.41
C ASN A 236 2.61 -6.84 24.69
N TYR A 237 2.50 -5.82 23.83
CA TYR A 237 1.44 -4.84 23.93
C TYR A 237 0.07 -5.52 23.80
N VAL A 238 -0.88 -5.09 24.61
CA VAL A 238 -2.27 -5.53 24.57
C VAL A 238 -3.14 -4.28 24.68
N ASP A 239 -4.00 -4.03 23.70
CA ASP A 239 -4.91 -2.89 23.76
C ASP A 239 -6.08 -3.12 24.74
N GLU A 240 -6.89 -2.09 24.95
CA GLU A 240 -8.08 -2.14 25.82
C GLU A 240 -9.10 -3.22 25.43
N LYS A 241 -9.06 -3.69 24.18
CA LYS A 241 -9.95 -4.74 23.63
C LYS A 241 -9.31 -6.13 23.70
N GLY A 242 -8.12 -6.26 24.27
CA GLY A 242 -7.39 -7.52 24.39
C GLY A 242 -6.61 -7.91 23.13
N GLN A 243 -6.51 -7.03 22.13
CA GLN A 243 -5.76 -7.31 20.91
C GLN A 243 -4.26 -7.19 21.18
N ARG A 244 -3.52 -8.24 20.84
CA ARG A 244 -2.07 -8.31 21.08
C ARG A 244 -1.26 -7.75 19.91
N GLY A 245 -0.14 -7.13 20.23
CA GLY A 245 0.86 -6.68 19.28
C GLY A 245 0.57 -5.29 18.73
N LEU A 246 1.63 -4.48 18.60
CA LEU A 246 1.58 -3.17 17.97
C LEU A 246 2.88 -2.91 17.19
N TYR A 247 2.77 -2.22 16.06
CA TYR A 247 3.92 -1.66 15.36
C TYR A 247 4.01 -0.16 15.62
N THR A 248 5.14 0.34 16.09
CA THR A 248 5.35 1.80 16.19
C THR A 248 6.21 2.32 15.06
N VAL A 249 5.82 3.47 14.51
CA VAL A 249 6.65 4.30 13.64
C VAL A 249 7.40 5.27 14.53
N GLU A 250 8.72 5.19 14.55
CA GLU A 250 9.59 6.03 15.39
C GLU A 250 10.65 6.73 14.53
N PHE A 251 10.92 8.00 14.84
CA PHE A 251 12.00 8.77 14.22
C PHE A 251 13.20 8.91 15.17
N TRP A 252 14.33 9.44 14.69
CA TRP A 252 15.50 9.68 15.53
C TRP A 252 15.10 10.58 16.72
N PRO A 253 15.39 10.18 17.98
CA PRO A 253 15.10 10.96 19.17
C PRO A 253 15.33 12.48 19.12
N THR A 254 16.36 12.98 18.44
CA THR A 254 16.65 14.42 18.39
C THR A 254 16.12 15.11 17.14
N ASP A 255 15.44 14.39 16.24
CA ASP A 255 14.89 14.94 15.00
C ASP A 255 13.46 15.50 15.23
N PRO A 256 13.22 16.82 15.08
CA PRO A 256 11.89 17.40 15.23
C PRO A 256 11.10 17.22 13.94
N VAL A 257 10.41 16.09 13.76
CA VAL A 257 9.64 15.82 12.53
C VAL A 257 8.25 16.43 12.65
N ALA A 258 7.96 17.47 11.86
CA ALA A 258 6.64 18.11 11.85
C ALA A 258 5.53 17.16 11.35
N PHE A 259 4.32 17.33 11.86
CA PHE A 259 3.11 16.57 11.60
C PHE A 259 2.89 16.32 10.10
N ARG A 260 2.99 17.35 9.26
CA ARG A 260 2.79 17.21 7.80
C ARG A 260 3.70 16.17 7.14
N PHE A 261 4.85 15.87 7.75
CA PHE A 261 5.75 14.82 7.30
C PHE A 261 5.42 13.49 7.98
N VAL A 262 5.15 13.51 9.29
CA VAL A 262 4.68 12.32 10.02
C VAL A 262 3.46 11.70 9.34
N GLU A 263 2.45 12.49 9.02
CA GLU A 263 1.23 12.04 8.34
C GLU A 263 1.53 11.37 7.01
N LYS A 264 2.33 12.02 6.14
CA LYS A 264 2.70 11.45 4.84
C LYS A 264 3.42 10.11 4.98
N GLY A 265 4.40 10.04 5.88
CA GLY A 265 5.17 8.82 6.13
C GLY A 265 4.33 7.71 6.74
N TYR A 266 3.59 8.01 7.82
CA TYR A 266 2.74 7.06 8.53
C TYR A 266 1.70 6.42 7.61
N GLU A 267 0.99 7.23 6.83
CA GLU A 267 -0.05 6.74 5.92
C GLU A 267 0.51 5.84 4.81
N LEU A 268 1.66 6.22 4.24
CA LEU A 268 2.34 5.41 3.22
C LEU A 268 2.85 4.09 3.82
N ILE A 269 3.38 4.12 5.04
CA ILE A 269 3.83 2.92 5.76
C ILE A 269 2.64 2.01 6.09
N ALA A 270 1.54 2.55 6.63
CA ALA A 270 0.34 1.78 6.96
C ALA A 270 -0.27 1.10 5.72
N ALA A 271 -0.34 1.80 4.58
CA ALA A 271 -0.79 1.22 3.31
C ALA A 271 0.16 0.13 2.79
N SER A 272 1.45 0.23 3.11
CA SER A 272 2.50 -0.72 2.71
C SER A 272 2.67 -1.89 3.71
N MET A 273 1.79 -1.99 4.70
CA MET A 273 1.79 -3.05 5.73
C MET A 273 0.38 -3.59 6.00
N PRO A 274 -0.39 -4.07 5.01
CA PRO A 274 -1.81 -4.39 5.20
C PRO A 274 -2.07 -5.49 6.24
N PHE A 275 -1.08 -6.35 6.55
CA PHE A 275 -1.18 -7.44 7.51
C PHE A 275 -1.30 -6.97 8.98
N VAL A 276 -0.95 -5.72 9.30
CA VAL A 276 -0.99 -5.22 10.69
C VAL A 276 -2.42 -4.93 11.17
N ASP A 277 -3.38 -4.93 10.25
CA ASP A 277 -4.82 -4.76 10.54
C ASP A 277 -5.17 -3.55 11.43
N GLY A 278 -4.41 -2.46 11.36
CA GLY A 278 -4.66 -1.25 12.17
C GLY A 278 -3.85 -1.20 13.46
N ASN A 279 -3.09 -2.25 13.79
CA ASN A 279 -2.13 -2.30 14.89
C ASN A 279 -0.83 -1.59 14.52
N ILE A 280 -0.94 -0.32 14.16
CA ILE A 280 0.17 0.57 13.88
C ILE A 280 -0.09 1.95 14.48
N ALA A 281 0.91 2.53 15.14
CA ALA A 281 0.84 3.87 15.72
C ALA A 281 2.15 4.64 15.51
N TYR A 282 2.09 5.96 15.48
CA TYR A 282 3.23 6.83 15.68
C TYR A 282 3.55 6.90 17.19
N HIS A 283 4.80 6.70 17.54
CA HIS A 283 5.27 6.83 18.92
C HIS A 283 6.29 7.98 19.00
N PRO A 284 5.95 9.12 19.63
CA PRO A 284 6.89 10.20 19.89
C PRO A 284 7.88 9.80 21.01
N ALA A 285 8.83 8.92 20.68
CA ALA A 285 9.69 8.22 21.64
C ALA A 285 10.70 9.11 22.40
N SER A 286 10.69 10.42 22.18
CA SER A 286 11.64 11.37 22.78
C SER A 286 10.99 12.67 23.17
N GLU A 287 11.67 13.44 24.02
CA GLU A 287 11.22 14.76 24.43
C GLU A 287 11.06 15.73 23.25
N THR A 288 11.98 15.69 22.29
CA THR A 288 11.87 16.51 21.06
C THR A 288 10.62 16.16 20.27
N GLN A 289 10.32 14.86 20.12
CA GLN A 289 9.17 14.39 19.36
C GLN A 289 7.84 14.67 20.09
N ARG A 290 7.81 14.54 21.42
CA ARG A 290 6.64 14.85 22.24
C ARG A 290 6.27 16.33 22.17
N ARG A 291 7.24 17.24 22.27
CA ARG A 291 6.96 18.68 22.11
C ARG A 291 6.33 19.01 20.76
N ILE A 292 6.84 18.44 19.67
CA ILE A 292 6.23 18.64 18.34
C ILE A 292 4.81 18.07 18.29
N TYR A 293 4.59 16.89 18.89
CA TYR A 293 3.25 16.31 18.98
C TYR A 293 2.29 17.20 19.77
N GLU A 294 2.72 17.74 20.92
CA GLU A 294 1.95 18.65 21.77
C GLU A 294 1.65 19.97 21.04
N ASP A 295 2.65 20.56 20.38
CA ASP A 295 2.51 21.81 19.62
C ASP A 295 1.56 21.68 18.42
N GLU A 296 1.44 20.47 17.84
CA GLU A 296 0.64 20.17 16.65
C GLU A 296 -0.52 19.19 16.94
N GLN A 297 -0.97 19.08 18.20
CA GLN A 297 -1.92 18.07 18.67
C GLN A 297 -3.22 18.04 17.86
N GLU A 298 -3.81 19.21 17.59
CA GLU A 298 -5.04 19.33 16.80
C GLU A 298 -4.90 18.70 15.41
N ALA A 299 -3.73 18.83 14.79
CA ALA A 299 -3.47 18.24 13.48
C ALA A 299 -3.42 16.71 13.59
N PHE A 300 -2.79 16.16 14.63
CA PHE A 300 -2.78 14.71 14.89
C PHE A 300 -4.18 14.15 15.21
N GLU A 301 -5.00 14.88 15.96
CA GLU A 301 -6.38 14.50 16.30
C GLU A 301 -7.29 14.49 15.08
N ASN A 302 -7.13 15.46 14.19
CA ASN A 302 -7.90 15.56 12.94
C ASN A 302 -7.34 14.70 11.79
N SER A 303 -6.33 13.87 12.06
CA SER A 303 -5.70 13.00 11.08
C SER A 303 -6.04 11.52 11.30
N TYR A 304 -5.50 10.69 10.43
CA TYR A 304 -5.54 9.23 10.52
C TYR A 304 -4.28 8.63 11.17
N VAL A 305 -3.36 9.47 11.66
CA VAL A 305 -2.16 9.05 12.37
C VAL A 305 -2.55 8.62 13.78
N ASN A 306 -2.68 7.32 14.02
CA ASN A 306 -2.84 6.81 15.39
C ASN A 306 -1.58 7.10 16.19
N VAL A 307 -1.71 7.63 17.41
CA VAL A 307 -0.58 7.98 18.27
C VAL A 307 -0.66 7.12 19.52
N ILE A 308 0.49 6.66 20.03
CA ILE A 308 0.60 5.99 21.32
C ILE A 308 1.71 6.65 22.14
N GLN A 309 1.42 6.97 23.39
CA GLN A 309 2.43 7.50 24.31
C GLN A 309 3.25 6.38 24.96
N THR A 310 4.43 6.73 25.50
CA THR A 310 5.35 5.74 26.09
C THR A 310 4.74 5.02 27.29
N ASP A 311 3.92 5.70 28.09
CA ASP A 311 3.21 5.18 29.27
C ASP A 311 2.03 4.27 28.90
N GLU A 312 1.47 4.40 27.70
CA GLU A 312 0.47 3.46 27.17
C GLU A 312 1.12 2.18 26.61
N LEU A 313 2.41 2.25 26.28
CA LEU A 313 3.17 1.16 25.66
C LEU A 313 3.77 0.18 26.68
N TYR A 314 4.00 0.63 27.92
CA TYR A 314 4.73 -0.10 28.98
C TYR A 314 4.06 -0.03 30.35
#